data_AF-R6CNF1-F1
#
_entry.id   AF-R6CNF1-F1
#
_cell.length_a   1.000
_cell.length_b   1.000
_cell.length_c   1.000
_cell.angle_alpha   90.00
_cell.angle_beta   90.00
_cell.angle_gamma   90.00
#
_symmetry.space_group_name_H-M   'P 1'
#
loop_
_entity.id
_entity.type
_entity.pdbx_description
1 polymer ?
#
loop_
_entity_poly.entity_id
_entity_poly.type
_entity_poly.pdbx_seq_one_letter_code
_entity_poly.pdbx_strand_id
1 'polypeptide(L)'
;MKYKGFHVKITPDSDLLREDKDGNDVRCEGFTIEVFADESEQLEIDIFSATVDFELLENSLEEAEQFAKDYIDCEEKEYCRMIDEYNED
;
A
#
# COMPACT_ATOMS: atom_id res chain seq x y z
N MET A 1 5.58 0.02 9.33
CA MET A 1 5.07 1.02 10.30
C MET A 1 3.73 0.55 10.89
N LYS A 2 3.26 1.17 11.97
CA LYS A 2 1.90 0.93 12.51
C LYS A 2 1.05 2.17 12.30
N TYR A 3 -0.18 2.00 11.83
CA TYR A 3 -1.10 3.10 11.60
C TYR A 3 -2.53 2.66 11.87
N LYS A 4 -3.26 3.40 12.72
CA LYS A 4 -4.67 3.12 13.07
C LYS A 4 -5.01 1.68 13.50
N GLY A 5 -4.02 0.95 14.01
CA GLY A 5 -4.16 -0.45 14.42
C GLY A 5 -3.67 -1.45 13.38
N PHE A 6 -3.49 -1.03 12.13
CA PHE A 6 -2.94 -1.84 11.06
C PHE A 6 -1.41 -1.89 11.10
N HIS A 7 -0.85 -3.02 10.66
CA HIS A 7 0.57 -3.15 10.36
C HIS A 7 0.79 -2.91 8.87
N VAL A 8 1.57 -1.88 8.53
CA VAL A 8 1.82 -1.49 7.14
C VAL A 8 3.27 -1.73 6.81
N LYS A 9 3.55 -2.52 5.79
CA LYS A 9 4.90 -2.83 5.34
C LYS A 9 5.14 -2.13 4.02
N ILE A 10 6.19 -1.32 3.98
CA ILE A 10 6.56 -0.53 2.81
C ILE A 10 7.93 -1.01 2.38
N THR A 11 7.99 -1.59 1.19
CA THR A 11 9.21 -2.17 0.62
C THR A 11 9.53 -1.44 -0.68
N PRO A 12 10.76 -0.91 -0.87
CA PRO A 12 11.14 -0.32 -2.14
C PRO A 12 11.11 -1.38 -3.25
N ASP A 13 10.53 -1.03 -4.39
CA ASP A 13 10.35 -1.90 -5.55
C ASP A 13 10.69 -1.13 -6.83
N SER A 14 11.47 -1.76 -7.71
CA SER A 14 11.93 -1.19 -8.97
C SER A 14 11.40 -1.91 -10.21
N ASP A 15 10.55 -2.93 -10.03
CA ASP A 15 9.95 -3.71 -11.12
C ASP A 15 8.44 -3.47 -11.24
N LEU A 16 7.95 -2.35 -10.68
CA LEU A 16 6.54 -1.97 -10.75
C LEU A 16 6.18 -1.56 -12.17
N LEU A 17 5.18 -2.22 -12.77
CA LEU A 17 4.74 -1.94 -14.13
C LEU A 17 3.65 -0.85 -14.13
N ARG A 18 3.86 0.20 -14.92
CA ARG A 18 2.85 1.23 -15.22
C ARG A 18 2.69 1.39 -16.72
N GLU A 19 1.45 1.64 -17.14
CA GLU A 19 1.16 2.01 -18.52
C GLU A 19 1.48 3.50 -18.70
N ASP A 20 2.35 3.81 -19.65
CA ASP A 20 2.67 5.18 -20.02
C ASP A 20 1.57 5.79 -20.92
N LYS A 21 1.68 7.08 -21.27
CA LYS A 21 0.67 7.79 -22.08
C LYS A 21 0.50 7.20 -23.49
N ASP A 22 1.52 6.52 -24.00
CA ASP A 22 1.54 5.84 -25.29
C ASP A 22 1.07 4.38 -25.19
N GLY A 23 0.70 3.91 -23.99
CA GLY A 23 0.17 2.56 -23.76
C GLY A 23 1.24 1.47 -23.62
N ASN A 24 2.50 1.82 -23.35
CA ASN A 24 3.56 0.85 -23.13
C ASN A 24 3.75 0.59 -21.63
N ASP A 25 4.03 -0.67 -21.30
CA ASP A 25 4.44 -1.05 -19.96
C ASP A 25 5.87 -0.56 -19.69
N VAL A 26 5.99 0.40 -18.77
CA VAL A 26 7.27 0.89 -18.27
C VAL A 26 7.50 0.35 -16.86
N ARG A 27 8.76 0.02 -16.57
CA ARG A 27 9.19 -0.33 -15.21
C ARG A 27 9.52 0.94 -14.46
N CYS A 28 8.84 1.15 -13.35
CA CYS A 28 8.99 2.31 -12.50
C CYS A 28 9.62 1.91 -11.17
N GLU A 29 10.37 2.86 -10.60
CA GLU A 29 10.81 2.80 -9.22
C GLU A 29 9.70 3.31 -8.30
N GLY A 30 9.60 2.73 -7.10
CA GLY A 30 8.55 3.03 -6.16
C GLY A 30 8.59 2.14 -4.94
N PHE A 31 7.41 1.88 -4.38
CA PHE A 31 7.25 1.09 -3.18
C PHE A 31 6.03 0.18 -3.31
N THR A 32 6.18 -1.03 -2.82
CA THR A 32 5.08 -1.95 -2.56
C THR A 32 4.64 -1.76 -1.11
N ILE A 33 3.34 -1.54 -0.92
CA ILE A 33 2.70 -1.30 0.36
C ILE A 33 1.74 -2.46 0.64
N GLU A 34 2.03 -3.19 1.71
CA GLU A 34 1.21 -4.30 2.20
C GLU A 34 0.56 -3.86 3.52
N VAL A 35 -0.75 -4.01 3.65
CA VAL A 35 -1.53 -3.65 4.83
C VAL A 35 -2.05 -4.93 5.47
N PHE A 36 -1.63 -5.18 6.71
CA PHE A 36 -2.03 -6.32 7.51
C PHE A 36 -2.87 -5.87 8.71
N ALA A 37 -3.75 -6.77 9.18
CA ALA A 37 -4.56 -6.53 10.37
C ALA A 37 -3.72 -6.34 11.64
N ASP A 38 -2.58 -7.02 11.72
CA ASP A 38 -1.67 -6.97 12.86
C ASP A 38 -0.23 -7.36 12.48
N GLU A 39 0.69 -7.22 13.43
CA GLU A 39 2.12 -7.50 13.24
C GLU A 39 2.45 -8.97 12.96
N SER A 40 1.51 -9.90 13.15
CA SER A 40 1.75 -11.30 12.84
C SER A 40 1.80 -11.56 11.33
N GLU A 41 1.44 -10.56 10.51
CA GLU A 41 1.37 -10.65 9.04
C GLU A 41 0.50 -11.85 8.57
N GLN A 42 -0.46 -12.30 9.39
CA GLN A 42 -1.29 -13.48 9.10
C GLN A 42 -2.49 -13.15 8.22
N LEU A 43 -3.09 -11.98 8.45
CA LEU A 43 -4.21 -11.48 7.67
C LEU A 43 -3.74 -10.24 6.89
N GLU A 44 -3.38 -10.46 5.63
CA GLU A 44 -3.21 -9.39 4.65
C GLU A 44 -4.59 -8.88 4.26
N ILE A 45 -4.81 -7.58 4.45
CA ILE A 45 -6.06 -6.90 4.12
C ILE A 45 -6.00 -6.35 2.71
N ASP A 46 -4.86 -5.74 2.36
CA ASP A 46 -4.67 -5.12 1.05
C ASP A 46 -3.20 -5.06 0.66
N ILE A 47 -2.95 -5.03 -0.64
CA ILE A 47 -1.64 -4.88 -1.25
C ILE A 47 -1.72 -3.96 -2.47
N PHE A 48 -0.95 -2.89 -2.43
CA PHE A 48 -0.89 -1.92 -3.51
C PHE A 48 0.52 -1.38 -3.69
N SER A 49 0.75 -0.65 -4.78
CA SER A 49 2.05 -0.07 -5.07
C SER A 49 1.91 1.40 -5.44
N ALA A 50 2.96 2.15 -5.15
CA ALA A 50 3.07 3.57 -5.45
C ALA A 50 4.37 3.80 -6.20
N THR A 51 4.28 4.38 -7.39
CA THR A 51 5.44 4.62 -8.26
C THR A 51 5.81 6.10 -8.28
N VAL A 52 7.11 6.37 -8.33
CA VAL A 52 7.68 7.71 -8.51
C VAL A 52 7.26 8.23 -9.88
N ASP A 53 6.96 9.52 -9.97
CA ASP A 53 6.43 10.22 -11.16
C ASP A 53 4.97 9.92 -11.53
N PHE A 54 4.29 8.99 -10.83
CA PHE A 54 2.86 8.71 -11.01
C PHE A 54 2.06 9.01 -9.74
N GLU A 55 2.31 8.27 -8.66
CA GLU A 55 1.65 8.44 -7.37
C GLU A 55 2.51 9.22 -6.37
N LEU A 56 3.83 9.08 -6.45
CA LEU A 56 4.80 9.75 -5.57
C LEU A 56 5.53 10.85 -6.32
N LEU A 57 5.75 11.98 -5.66
CA LEU A 57 6.55 13.12 -6.14
C LEU A 57 8.04 12.82 -6.05
N GLU A 58 8.50 12.15 -4.99
CA GLU A 58 9.89 11.79 -4.74
C GLU A 58 10.04 10.33 -4.29
N ASN A 59 11.19 9.74 -4.59
CA ASN A 59 11.54 8.39 -4.12
C ASN A 59 12.00 8.44 -2.66
N SER A 60 11.05 8.68 -1.75
CA SER A 60 11.31 8.76 -0.31
C SER A 60 10.35 7.88 0.47
N LEU A 61 10.88 7.21 1.50
CA LEU A 61 10.08 6.40 2.43
C LEU A 61 9.01 7.28 3.12
N GLU A 62 9.34 8.51 3.50
CA GLU A 62 8.40 9.41 4.17
C GLU A 62 7.20 9.74 3.27
N GLU A 63 7.42 9.85 1.96
CA GLU A 63 6.35 10.12 1.02
C GLU A 63 5.48 8.89 0.80
N ALA A 64 6.09 7.72 0.64
CA ALA A 64 5.37 6.45 0.60
C ALA A 64 4.56 6.20 1.87
N GLU A 65 5.08 6.59 3.05
CA GLU A 65 4.35 6.52 4.31
C GLU A 65 3.14 7.48 4.36
N GLN A 66 3.26 8.70 3.82
CA GLN A 66 2.12 9.62 3.72
C GLN A 66 1.06 9.08 2.76
N PHE A 67 1.48 8.62 1.58
CA PHE A 67 0.58 8.01 0.59
C PHE A 67 -0.17 6.82 1.18
N ALA A 68 0.53 5.91 1.88
CA ALA A 68 -0.08 4.78 2.53
C ALA A 68 -1.10 5.20 3.59
N LYS A 69 -0.83 6.24 4.38
CA LYS A 69 -1.78 6.76 5.38
C LYS A 69 -3.04 7.33 4.73
N ASP A 70 -2.87 8.14 3.67
CA ASP A 70 -4.00 8.72 2.95
C ASP A 70 -4.87 7.63 2.31
N TYR A 71 -4.25 6.60 1.74
CA TYR A 71 -4.96 5.45 1.17
C TYR A 71 -5.72 4.64 2.23
N ILE A 72 -5.06 4.33 3.35
CA ILE A 72 -5.70 3.63 4.48
C ILE A 72 -6.84 4.47 5.05
N ASP A 73 -6.71 5.80 5.14
CA ASP A 73 -7.79 6.66 5.62
C ASP A 73 -9.04 6.61 4.73
N CYS A 74 -8.88 6.37 3.42
CA CYS A 74 -9.99 6.13 2.51
C CYS A 74 -10.62 4.74 2.68
N GLU A 75 -9.80 3.70 2.80
CA GLU A 75 -10.24 2.30 2.78
C GLU A 75 -10.51 1.70 4.18
N GLU A 76 -10.18 2.41 5.27
CA GLU A 76 -10.29 1.97 6.67
C GLU A 76 -11.63 1.30 6.98
N LYS A 77 -12.72 1.84 6.44
CA LYS A 77 -14.08 1.32 6.67
C LYS A 77 -14.32 -0.05 6.02
N GLU A 78 -13.73 -0.33 4.86
CA GLU A 78 -13.76 -1.66 4.24
C GLU A 78 -12.85 -2.61 5.02
N TYR A 79 -11.65 -2.17 5.38
CA TYR A 79 -10.67 -2.99 6.11
C TYR A 79 -11.18 -3.46 7.47
N CYS A 80 -11.79 -2.58 8.26
CA CYS A 80 -12.39 -2.96 9.53
C CYS A 80 -13.51 -4.01 9.33
N ARG A 81 -14.30 -3.92 8.26
CA ARG A 81 -15.33 -4.93 7.96
C ARG A 81 -14.73 -6.28 7.60
N MET A 82 -13.65 -6.30 6.82
CA MET A 82 -12.94 -7.55 6.48
C MET A 82 -12.38 -8.23 7.73
N ILE A 83 -11.81 -7.45 8.66
CA ILE A 83 -11.31 -7.98 9.94
C ILE A 83 -12.45 -8.51 10.80
N ASP A 84 -13.56 -7.77 10.92
CA ASP A 84 -14.71 -8.19 11.73
C ASP A 84 -15.30 -9.49 11.18
N GLU A 85 -15.46 -9.62 9.86
CA GLU A 85 -15.95 -10.84 9.19
C GLU A 85 -14.99 -12.02 9.42
N TYR A 86 -13.67 -11.79 9.34
CA TYR A 86 -12.67 -12.83 9.59
C TYR A 86 -12.66 -13.33 11.05
N ASN A 87 -13.03 -12.48 12.02
CA ASN A 87 -13.08 -12.85 13.44
C ASN A 87 -14.42 -13.49 13.87
N GLU A 88 -15.42 -13.50 13.00
CA GLU A 88 -16.73 -14.13 13.25
C GLU A 88 -16.74 -15.65 12.91
N ASP A 89 -15.68 -16.19 12.30
CA ASP A 89 -15.43 -17.62 12.05
C ASP A 89 -14.61 -18.31 13.16
#